data_AF-A0A060BIP1-F1
#
_entry.id   AF-A0A060BIP1-F1
#
_cell.length_a   1.000
_cell.length_b   1.000
_cell.length_c   1.000
_cell.angle_alpha   90.00
_cell.angle_beta   90.00
_cell.angle_gamma   90.00
#
_symmetry.space_group_name_H-M   'P 1'
#
loop_
_entity.id
_entity.type
_entity.pdbx_description
1 polymer ?
#
loop_
_entity_poly.entity_id
_entity_poly.type
_entity_poly.pdbx_seq_one_letter_code
_entity_poly.pdbx_strand_id
1 'polypeptide(L)'
;VVKGHAKGTNSHPGGLMMVNDQTGARFREMVQYPSGDSFVPFGRNVLLDAPRGTKVFTASMTERILGKLPQYANGVGIPENAKVLTSANNVTNQINRSSSTIVNSTNIDVSGLESKMDQVAKLLMVIAQKNLML
;
A
#
# COMPACT_ATOMS: atom_id res chain seq x y z
N VAL A 1 19.58 -30.19 -33.69
CA VAL A 1 20.62 -29.16 -33.44
C VAL A 1 19.92 -27.91 -32.95
N VAL A 2 20.15 -27.51 -31.69
CA VAL A 2 19.62 -26.24 -31.17
C VAL A 2 20.42 -25.10 -31.79
N LYS A 3 19.74 -24.10 -32.36
CA LYS A 3 20.39 -22.91 -32.88
C LYS A 3 20.43 -21.84 -31.78
N GLY A 4 21.62 -21.29 -31.56
CA GLY A 4 21.82 -20.08 -30.75
C GLY A 4 21.47 -18.83 -31.56
N HIS A 5 21.01 -17.78 -30.87
CA HIS A 5 20.50 -16.55 -31.47
C HIS A 5 21.22 -15.29 -30.96
N ALA A 6 22.49 -15.41 -30.57
CA ALA A 6 23.30 -14.29 -30.06
C ALA A 6 23.35 -13.03 -30.97
N LYS A 7 23.11 -13.22 -32.28
CA LYS A 7 23.03 -12.14 -33.29
C LYS A 7 21.62 -11.60 -33.51
N GLY A 8 20.65 -12.09 -32.75
CA GLY A 8 19.24 -11.89 -32.97
C GLY A 8 18.71 -12.63 -34.20
N THR A 9 17.39 -12.59 -34.37
CA THR A 9 16.70 -13.06 -35.58
C THR A 9 15.42 -12.25 -35.79
N ASN A 10 15.10 -11.94 -37.05
CA ASN A 10 13.85 -11.25 -37.40
C ASN A 10 12.69 -12.22 -37.68
N SER A 11 12.98 -13.52 -37.81
CA SER A 11 11.97 -14.56 -38.04
C SER A 11 12.56 -15.94 -37.76
N HIS A 12 12.31 -16.46 -36.57
CA HIS A 12 12.67 -17.82 -36.19
C HIS A 12 11.83 -18.83 -36.98
N PRO A 13 12.40 -19.94 -37.49
CA PRO A 13 11.62 -20.97 -38.21
C PRO A 13 10.55 -21.65 -37.34
N GLY A 14 10.62 -21.49 -36.02
CA GLY A 14 9.80 -22.20 -35.04
C GLY A 14 10.57 -23.37 -34.41
N GLY A 15 10.07 -23.87 -33.29
CA GLY A 15 10.69 -24.95 -32.53
C GLY A 15 11.70 -24.46 -31.49
N LEU A 16 12.44 -25.42 -30.94
CA LEU A 16 13.40 -25.21 -29.85
C LEU A 16 14.55 -24.28 -30.26
N MET A 17 14.80 -23.28 -29.43
CA MET A 17 15.86 -22.30 -29.63
C MET A 17 16.56 -21.95 -28.32
N MET A 18 17.81 -21.48 -28.44
CA MET A 18 18.56 -20.92 -27.33
C MET A 18 18.69 -19.41 -27.49
N VAL A 19 18.42 -18.69 -26.42
CA VAL A 19 18.55 -17.22 -26.32
C VAL A 19 19.44 -16.88 -25.14
N ASN A 20 19.78 -15.60 -25.04
CA ASN A 20 20.70 -15.10 -24.04
C ASN A 20 22.08 -15.78 -24.12
N ASP A 21 22.51 -16.15 -25.33
CA ASP A 21 23.75 -16.88 -25.61
C ASP A 21 24.91 -15.95 -26.00
N GLN A 22 24.66 -14.64 -26.13
CA GLN A 22 25.72 -13.66 -26.33
C GLN A 22 26.75 -13.71 -25.18
N THR A 23 28.04 -13.70 -25.51
CA THR A 23 29.14 -13.72 -24.53
C THR A 23 29.32 -12.37 -23.80
N GLY A 24 29.79 -12.40 -22.55
CA GLY A 24 30.08 -11.20 -21.75
C GLY A 24 28.96 -10.75 -20.80
N ALA A 25 29.11 -9.58 -20.19
CA ALA A 25 28.14 -9.10 -19.18
C ALA A 25 26.76 -8.74 -19.79
N ARG A 26 26.73 -8.35 -21.06
CA ARG A 26 25.51 -8.02 -21.81
C ARG A 26 25.04 -9.23 -22.59
N PHE A 27 24.08 -9.95 -22.01
CA PHE A 27 23.56 -11.19 -22.60
C PHE A 27 22.03 -11.25 -22.64
N ARG A 28 21.32 -10.27 -22.08
CA ARG A 28 19.86 -10.29 -22.03
C ARG A 28 19.28 -9.90 -23.38
N GLU A 29 18.53 -10.79 -23.98
CA GLU A 29 17.87 -10.64 -25.27
C GLU A 29 16.36 -10.60 -25.07
N MET A 30 15.71 -9.63 -25.71
CA MET A 30 14.27 -9.58 -25.78
C MET A 30 13.79 -10.54 -26.87
N VAL A 31 12.79 -11.34 -26.53
CA VAL A 31 12.08 -12.23 -27.44
C VAL A 31 10.71 -11.61 -27.70
N GLN A 32 10.30 -11.55 -28.96
CA GLN A 32 8.95 -11.14 -29.36
C GLN A 32 8.29 -12.24 -30.20
N TYR A 33 7.17 -12.74 -29.72
CA TYR A 33 6.37 -13.71 -30.45
C TYR A 33 5.57 -13.07 -31.59
N PRO A 34 5.11 -13.87 -32.57
CA PRO A 34 4.26 -13.39 -33.66
C PRO A 34 2.94 -12.78 -33.18
N SER A 35 2.45 -13.18 -32.00
CA SER A 35 1.28 -12.59 -31.34
C SER A 35 1.48 -11.12 -30.94
N GLY A 36 2.74 -10.68 -30.83
CA GLY A 36 3.13 -9.37 -30.34
C GLY A 36 3.70 -9.39 -28.92
N ASP A 37 3.52 -10.49 -28.18
CA ASP A 37 4.03 -10.64 -26.80
C ASP A 37 5.55 -10.55 -26.76
N SER A 38 6.06 -9.67 -25.89
CA SER A 38 7.49 -9.41 -25.75
C SER A 38 7.94 -9.62 -24.31
N PHE A 39 9.05 -10.31 -24.12
CA PHE A 39 9.62 -10.58 -22.80
C PHE A 39 11.13 -10.77 -22.88
N VAL A 40 11.82 -10.65 -21.74
CA VAL A 40 13.25 -10.99 -21.62
C VAL A 40 13.36 -12.24 -20.76
N PRO A 41 13.81 -13.38 -21.31
CA PRO A 41 14.03 -14.60 -20.55
C PRO A 41 15.05 -14.38 -19.43
N PHE A 42 14.80 -15.00 -18.27
CA PHE A 42 15.69 -14.90 -17.12
C PHE A 42 16.83 -15.93 -17.22
N GLY A 43 18.07 -15.49 -16.95
CA GLY A 43 19.26 -16.34 -16.99
C GLY A 43 20.01 -16.30 -18.33
N ARG A 44 21.12 -17.05 -18.42
CA ARG A 44 22.01 -17.15 -19.59
C ARG A 44 21.79 -18.47 -20.30
N ASN A 45 21.94 -18.52 -21.63
CA ASN A 45 21.76 -19.73 -22.44
C ASN A 45 20.39 -20.41 -22.21
N VAL A 46 19.32 -19.62 -22.27
CA VAL A 46 17.97 -20.09 -21.96
C VAL A 46 17.42 -20.86 -23.17
N LEU A 47 16.97 -22.09 -22.94
CA LEU A 47 16.27 -22.90 -23.92
C LEU A 47 14.76 -22.64 -23.82
N LEU A 48 14.13 -22.39 -24.96
CA LEU A 48 12.67 -22.23 -25.05
C LEU A 48 12.15 -22.74 -26.40
N ASP A 49 10.92 -23.22 -26.41
CA ASP A 49 10.21 -23.53 -27.65
C ASP A 49 9.42 -22.31 -28.11
N ALA A 50 9.68 -21.87 -29.34
CA ALA A 50 9.11 -20.65 -29.88
C ALA A 50 8.30 -20.92 -31.15
N PRO A 51 7.16 -20.23 -31.35
CA PRO A 51 6.44 -20.31 -32.60
C PRO A 51 7.25 -19.73 -33.77
N ARG A 52 6.92 -20.18 -34.98
CA ARG A 52 7.48 -19.63 -36.23
C ARG A 52 7.16 -18.13 -36.33
N GLY A 53 8.16 -17.34 -36.72
CA GLY A 53 8.06 -15.89 -36.82
C GLY A 53 8.50 -15.13 -35.57
N THR A 54 8.90 -15.83 -34.51
CA THR A 54 9.50 -15.22 -33.32
C THR A 54 10.73 -14.38 -33.67
N LYS A 55 10.85 -13.22 -33.05
CA LYS A 55 12.00 -12.32 -33.16
C LYS A 55 12.84 -12.38 -31.91
N VAL A 56 14.15 -12.28 -32.07
CA VAL A 56 15.11 -12.10 -30.97
C VAL A 56 15.88 -10.82 -31.25
N PHE A 57 15.80 -9.87 -30.34
CA PHE A 57 16.59 -8.65 -30.38
C PHE A 57 17.94 -8.92 -29.72
N THR A 58 19.02 -8.43 -30.33
CA THR A 58 20.38 -8.55 -29.77
C THR A 58 20.45 -7.95 -28.36
N ALA A 59 21.40 -8.39 -27.54
CA ALA A 59 21.52 -7.87 -26.18
C ALA A 59 21.76 -6.34 -26.17
N SER A 60 22.54 -5.83 -27.12
CA SER A 60 22.78 -4.39 -27.28
C SER A 60 21.51 -3.61 -27.63
N MET A 61 20.65 -4.15 -28.50
CA MET A 61 19.38 -3.49 -28.84
C MET A 61 18.40 -3.55 -27.67
N THR A 62 18.34 -4.69 -26.98
CA THR A 62 17.51 -4.91 -25.80
C THR A 62 17.88 -3.94 -24.67
N GLU A 63 19.17 -3.78 -24.37
CA GLU A 63 19.67 -2.81 -23.38
C GLU A 63 19.29 -1.38 -23.76
N ARG A 64 19.40 -1.01 -25.04
CA ARG A 64 19.01 0.33 -25.52
C ARG A 64 17.52 0.60 -25.37
N ILE A 65 16.67 -0.41 -25.57
CA ILE A 65 15.21 -0.30 -25.41
C ILE A 65 14.86 -0.19 -23.92
N LEU A 66 15.31 -1.16 -23.12
CA LEU A 66 14.93 -1.26 -21.71
C LEU A 66 15.63 -0.24 -20.83
N GLY A 67 16.84 0.19 -21.18
CA GLY A 67 17.59 1.21 -20.46
C GLY A 67 16.94 2.59 -20.50
N LYS A 68 16.00 2.83 -21.42
CA LYS A 68 15.22 4.08 -21.50
C LYS A 68 13.92 4.02 -20.69
N LEU A 69 13.52 2.85 -20.23
CA LEU A 69 12.29 2.68 -19.46
C LEU A 69 12.58 2.87 -17.97
N PRO A 70 11.63 3.43 -17.20
CA PRO A 70 11.71 3.43 -15.75
C PRO A 70 11.91 2.00 -15.23
N GLN A 71 12.93 1.81 -14.39
CA GLN A 71 13.23 0.52 -13.78
C GLN A 71 12.84 0.57 -12.31
N TYR A 72 12.01 -0.39 -11.89
CA TYR A 72 11.52 -0.48 -10.51
C TYR A 72 12.17 -1.65 -9.77
N ALA A 73 13.48 -1.85 -9.94
CA ALA A 73 14.21 -2.95 -9.29
C ALA A 73 14.07 -2.91 -7.76
N ASN A 74 13.96 -1.71 -7.19
CA ASN A 74 13.75 -1.47 -5.76
C ASN A 74 12.26 -1.30 -5.39
N GLY A 75 11.34 -1.59 -6.32
CA GLY A 75 9.92 -1.34 -6.18
C GLY A 75 9.51 0.13 -6.38
N VAL A 76 8.21 0.36 -6.33
CA VAL A 76 7.59 1.68 -6.28
C VAL A 76 7.07 1.83 -4.85
N GLY A 77 7.84 2.48 -3.97
CA GLY A 77 7.46 2.67 -2.57
C GLY A 77 6.25 3.59 -2.42
N ILE A 78 5.62 3.55 -1.24
CA ILE A 78 4.66 4.59 -0.81
C ILE A 78 5.49 5.76 -0.25
N PRO A 79 5.46 6.95 -0.86
CA PRO A 79 6.26 8.08 -0.36
C PRO A 79 5.75 8.53 1.01
N GLU A 80 6.63 9.10 1.84
CA GLU A 80 6.28 9.57 3.20
C GLU A 80 5.10 10.56 3.21
N ASN A 81 4.93 11.32 2.13
CA ASN A 81 3.84 12.28 1.95
C ASN A 81 2.61 11.71 1.19
N ALA A 82 2.51 10.40 1.03
CA ALA A 82 1.38 9.80 0.34
C ALA A 82 0.07 10.20 1.02
N LYS A 83 -0.90 10.68 0.22
CA LYS A 83 -2.22 11.13 0.69
C LYS A 83 -2.90 10.10 1.58
N VAL A 84 -2.71 8.80 1.30
CA VAL A 84 -3.27 7.71 2.11
C VAL A 84 -2.68 7.68 3.53
N LEU A 85 -1.37 7.90 3.69
CA LEU A 85 -0.70 7.92 4.99
C LEU A 85 -1.11 9.18 5.78
N THR A 86 -1.17 10.33 5.11
CA THR A 86 -1.58 11.58 5.77
C THR A 86 -3.05 11.54 6.19
N SER A 87 -3.96 11.01 5.36
CA SER A 87 -5.35 10.78 5.72
C SER A 87 -5.50 9.80 6.90
N ALA A 88 -4.76 8.69 6.92
CA ALA A 88 -4.79 7.74 8.02
C ALA A 88 -4.33 8.35 9.35
N ASN A 89 -3.27 9.17 9.32
CA ASN A 89 -2.77 9.89 10.49
C ASN A 89 -3.82 10.90 11.01
N ASN A 90 -4.48 11.64 10.10
CA ASN A 90 -5.52 12.61 10.47
C ASN A 90 -6.72 11.94 11.14
N VAL A 91 -7.21 10.83 10.59
CA VAL A 91 -8.33 10.06 11.18
C VAL A 91 -7.95 9.53 12.57
N THR A 92 -6.76 8.94 12.70
CA THR A 92 -6.26 8.42 13.99
C THR A 92 -6.19 9.54 15.04
N ASN A 93 -5.68 10.71 14.66
CA ASN A 93 -5.59 11.87 15.54
C ASN A 93 -6.99 12.40 15.94
N GLN A 94 -7.97 12.39 15.03
CA GLN A 94 -9.35 12.77 15.34
C GLN A 94 -10.02 11.81 16.33
N ILE A 95 -9.82 10.49 16.17
CA ILE A 95 -10.35 9.46 17.08
C ILE A 95 -9.74 9.60 18.47
N ASN A 96 -8.41 9.77 18.54
CA ASN A 96 -7.71 9.96 19.82
C ASN A 96 -8.19 11.23 20.56
N ARG A 97 -8.45 12.33 19.84
CA ARG A 97 -9.00 13.55 20.44
C ARG A 97 -10.46 13.38 20.90
N SER A 98 -11.29 12.68 20.13
CA SER A 98 -12.69 12.45 20.47
C SER A 98 -12.86 11.60 21.73
N SER A 99 -11.91 10.70 21.99
CA SER A 99 -11.88 9.87 23.21
C SER A 99 -11.63 10.69 24.49
N SER A 100 -11.03 11.88 24.39
CA SER A 100 -10.77 12.77 25.53
C SER A 100 -11.96 13.66 25.95
N THR A 101 -13.00 13.80 25.12
CA THR A 101 -14.17 14.65 25.43
C THR A 101 -15.26 13.92 26.23
N ILE A 102 -15.32 12.58 26.19
CA ILE A 102 -16.41 11.81 26.85
C ILE A 102 -16.19 11.68 28.37
N VAL A 103 -15.00 11.97 28.91
CA VAL A 103 -14.67 11.70 30.33
C VAL A 103 -15.06 12.84 31.29
N ASN A 104 -15.41 14.04 30.82
CA ASN A 104 -15.56 15.23 31.69
C ASN A 104 -17.00 15.66 32.02
N SER A 105 -17.99 14.77 31.86
CA SER A 105 -19.42 15.08 32.11
C SER A 105 -19.89 14.73 33.53
N THR A 106 -19.18 15.13 34.58
CA THR A 106 -19.61 14.92 35.98
C THR A 106 -19.75 16.19 36.82
N ASN A 107 -19.72 17.38 36.22
CA ASN A 107 -20.07 18.61 36.94
C ASN A 107 -21.58 18.82 36.92
N ILE A 108 -22.31 18.00 37.66
CA ILE A 108 -23.75 18.19 37.92
C ILE A 108 -23.86 19.28 39.00
N ASP A 109 -24.40 20.44 38.64
CA ASP A 109 -24.69 21.52 39.59
C ASP A 109 -25.84 21.12 40.52
N VAL A 110 -25.52 20.88 41.80
CA VAL A 110 -26.46 20.47 42.85
C VAL A 110 -26.80 21.59 43.82
N SER A 111 -26.27 22.82 43.61
CA SER A 111 -26.42 23.95 44.53
C SER A 111 -27.89 24.30 44.84
N GLY A 112 -28.77 24.19 43.83
CA GLY A 112 -30.21 24.42 43.99
C GLY A 112 -30.92 23.35 44.83
N LEU A 113 -30.39 22.13 44.89
CA LEU A 113 -30.95 21.05 45.70
C LEU A 113 -30.57 21.21 47.17
N GLU A 114 -29.33 21.60 47.45
CA GLU A 114 -28.84 21.88 48.81
C GLU A 114 -29.71 22.95 49.49
N SER A 115 -29.99 24.05 48.78
CA SER A 115 -30.85 25.13 49.29
C SER A 115 -32.26 24.66 49.64
N LYS A 116 -32.83 23.75 48.85
CA LYS A 116 -34.17 23.18 49.12
C LYS A 116 -34.14 22.23 50.31
N MET A 117 -33.06 21.46 50.48
CA MET A 117 -32.91 20.55 51.61
C MET A 117 -32.82 21.31 52.94
N ASP A 118 -32.14 22.45 52.95
CA ASP A 118 -32.10 23.35 54.10
C ASP A 118 -33.49 23.90 54.47
N GLN A 119 -34.32 24.22 53.48
CA GLN A 119 -35.69 24.68 53.73
C GLN A 119 -36.55 23.57 54.33
N VAL A 120 -36.41 22.33 53.86
CA VAL A 120 -37.10 21.16 54.42
C VAL A 120 -36.63 20.89 55.85
N ALA A 121 -35.33 20.96 56.13
CA ALA A 121 -34.78 20.79 57.47
C ALA A 121 -35.34 21.83 58.46
N LYS A 122 -35.42 23.10 58.05
CA LYS A 122 -36.06 24.17 58.84
C LYS A 122 -37.52 23.88 59.13
N LEU A 123 -38.28 23.40 58.15
CA LEU A 123 -39.69 23.06 58.34
C LEU A 123 -39.87 21.91 59.34
N LEU A 124 -39.03 20.87 59.27
CA LEU A 124 -39.05 19.74 60.20
C LEU A 124 -38.75 20.18 61.64
N MET A 125 -37.77 21.06 61.83
CA MET A 125 -37.48 21.63 63.16
C MET A 125 -38.69 22.38 63.74
N VAL A 126 -39.36 23.19 62.92
CA VAL A 126 -40.55 23.95 63.34
C VAL A 126 -41.69 23.00 63.74
N ILE A 127 -41.95 21.95 62.96
CA ILE A 127 -42.99 20.97 63.27
C ILE A 127 -42.65 20.19 64.55
N ALA A 128 -41.39 19.77 64.72
CA ALA A 128 -40.95 19.05 65.92
C ALA A 128 -41.09 19.89 67.20
N GLN A 129 -40.75 21.19 67.15
CA GLN A 129 -40.91 22.10 68.28
C GLN A 129 -42.39 22.35 68.62
N LYS A 130 -43.25 22.44 67.61
CA LYS A 130 -44.69 22.65 67.81
C LYS A 130 -45.36 21.48 68.54
N ASN A 131 -44.92 20.24 68.30
CA ASN A 131 -45.41 19.05 68.98
C ASN A 131 -44.94 18.94 70.45
N LEU A 132 -43.92 19.70 70.86
CA LEU A 132 -43.40 19.70 72.24
C LEU A 132 -44.09 20.75 73.14
N MET A 133 -44.90 21.64 72.55
CA MET A 133 -45.63 22.71 73.25
C MET A 133 -47.14 22.42 73.41
N LEU A 134 -47.57 21.20 73.12
CA LEU A 134 -48.91 20.65 73.45
C LEU A 134 -48.75 19.58 74.53
#